data_AF-A0A9W8LQR3-F1
#
_entry.id   AF-A0A9W8LQR3-F1
#
_cell.length_a   1.000
_cell.length_b   1.000
_cell.length_c   1.000
_cell.angle_alpha   90.00
_cell.angle_beta   90.00
_cell.angle_gamma   90.00
#
_symmetry.space_group_name_H-M   'P 1'
#
loop_
_entity.id
_entity.type
_entity.pdbx_description
1 polymer ?
#
loop_
_entity_poly.entity_id
_entity_poly.type
_entity_poly.pdbx_seq_one_letter_code
_entity_poly.pdbx_strand_id
1 'polypeptide(L)'
;MRPKRAKAYKKAMQFYQQSFGFREPYQILVSPDFVLEGVAKKINIAEALKEIVGDKVRLLISFCGICDVRKDGEHKAQAIAVTREFEKRRCTHKDPIAGTSCISEIMGSNNEHHYC
;
A
#
# COMPACT_ATOMS: atom_id res chain seq x y z
N MET A 1 -1.01 -18.62 -6.76
CA MET A 1 -1.72 -17.82 -7.78
C MET A 1 -1.89 -18.61 -9.09
N ARG A 2 -2.99 -18.42 -9.83
CA ARG A 2 -3.18 -19.07 -11.15
C ARG A 2 -2.08 -18.64 -12.14
N PRO A 3 -1.40 -19.56 -12.84
CA PRO A 3 -0.25 -19.23 -13.71
C PRO A 3 -0.54 -18.17 -14.79
N LYS A 4 -1.75 -18.18 -15.38
CA LYS A 4 -2.17 -17.17 -16.36
C LYS A 4 -2.22 -15.75 -15.77
N ARG A 5 -2.67 -15.59 -14.51
CA ARG A 5 -2.71 -14.29 -13.82
C ARG A 5 -1.31 -13.80 -13.47
N ALA A 6 -0.45 -14.69 -12.96
CA ALA A 6 0.93 -14.35 -12.65
C ALA A 6 1.69 -13.84 -13.88
N LYS A 7 1.51 -14.49 -15.05
CA LYS A 7 2.09 -14.02 -16.32
C LYS A 7 1.58 -12.64 -16.74
N ALA A 8 0.28 -12.38 -16.55
CA ALA A 8 -0.31 -11.08 -16.86
C ALA A 8 0.24 -9.97 -15.96
N TYR A 9 0.32 -10.21 -14.65
CA TYR A 9 0.88 -9.24 -13.69
C TYR A 9 2.34 -8.94 -13.97
N LYS A 10 3.16 -9.96 -14.25
CA LYS A 10 4.56 -9.77 -14.65
C LYS A 10 4.69 -8.88 -15.90
N LYS A 11 3.84 -9.08 -16.90
CA LYS A 11 3.83 -8.25 -18.11
C LYS A 11 3.39 -6.81 -17.81
N ALA A 12 2.41 -6.62 -16.93
CA ALA A 12 1.97 -5.30 -16.50
C ALA A 12 3.08 -4.55 -15.74
N MET A 13 3.76 -5.21 -14.80
CA MET A 13 4.88 -4.61 -14.07
C MET A 13 6.04 -4.24 -15.01
N GLN A 14 6.38 -5.09 -15.99
CA GLN A 14 7.38 -4.75 -17.02
C GLN A 14 7.01 -3.50 -17.81
N PHE A 15 5.73 -3.34 -18.16
CA PHE A 15 5.24 -2.13 -18.83
C PHE A 15 5.40 -0.89 -17.94
N TYR A 16 5.10 -0.99 -16.64
CA TYR A 16 5.30 0.11 -15.68
C TYR A 16 6.77 0.47 -15.50
N GLN A 17 7.67 -0.51 -15.48
CA GLN A 17 9.12 -0.26 -15.42
C GLN A 17 9.62 0.50 -16.66
N GLN A 18 9.19 0.09 -17.86
CA GLN A 18 9.67 0.66 -19.12
C GLN A 18 9.08 2.04 -19.42
N SER A 19 7.79 2.23 -19.16
CA SER A 19 7.07 3.43 -19.59
C SER A 19 7.01 4.52 -18.51
N PHE A 20 7.04 4.12 -17.23
CA PHE A 20 6.82 5.02 -16.10
C PHE A 20 7.96 4.99 -15.08
N GLY A 21 9.07 4.32 -15.36
CA GLY A 21 10.27 4.38 -14.52
C GLY A 21 10.18 3.68 -13.16
N PHE A 22 9.18 2.81 -12.95
CA PHE A 22 9.08 2.00 -11.73
C PHE A 22 10.32 1.09 -11.59
N ARG A 23 10.81 0.93 -10.35
CA ARG A 23 12.00 0.12 -10.06
C ARG A 23 11.82 -0.67 -8.78
N GLU A 24 12.47 -1.82 -8.73
CA GLU A 24 12.57 -2.60 -7.50
C GLU A 24 13.52 -1.91 -6.49
N PRO A 25 13.22 -1.94 -5.18
CA PRO A 25 11.99 -2.48 -4.58
C PRO A 25 10.77 -1.56 -4.83
N TYR A 26 9.66 -2.14 -5.28
CA TYR A 26 8.44 -1.39 -5.56
C TYR A 26 7.84 -0.80 -4.29
N GLN A 27 7.44 0.46 -4.34
CA GLN A 27 6.91 1.19 -3.20
C GLN A 27 5.39 1.20 -3.28
N ILE A 28 4.72 0.47 -2.39
CA ILE A 28 3.25 0.38 -2.38
C ILE A 28 2.69 1.21 -1.23
N LEU A 29 1.84 2.19 -1.54
CA LEU A 29 1.12 2.95 -0.52
C LEU A 29 -0.19 2.25 -0.16
N VAL A 30 -0.26 1.73 1.06
CA VAL A 30 -1.43 0.97 1.53
C VAL A 30 -2.44 1.93 2.19
N SER A 31 -3.69 1.87 1.75
CA SER A 31 -4.80 2.63 2.33
C SER A 31 -5.28 2.03 3.66
N PRO A 32 -5.81 2.85 4.59
CA PRO A 32 -6.33 2.35 5.86
C PRO A 32 -7.45 1.33 5.68
N ASP A 33 -8.38 1.58 4.76
CA ASP A 33 -9.50 0.69 4.45
C ASP A 33 -9.01 -0.68 4.00
N PHE A 34 -7.97 -0.73 3.16
CA PHE A 34 -7.40 -1.99 2.68
C PHE A 34 -6.79 -2.80 3.83
N VAL A 35 -6.17 -2.14 4.82
CA VAL A 35 -5.64 -2.81 6.01
C VAL A 35 -6.77 -3.38 6.86
N LEU A 36 -7.81 -2.58 7.14
CA LEU A 36 -8.96 -3.02 7.93
C LEU A 36 -9.65 -4.23 7.27
N GLU A 37 -9.90 -4.15 5.97
CA GLU A 37 -10.56 -5.22 5.21
C GLU A 37 -9.71 -6.48 5.10
N GLY A 38 -8.39 -6.31 4.92
CA GLY A 38 -7.43 -7.41 4.87
C GLY A 38 -7.37 -8.16 6.20
N VAL A 39 -7.37 -7.44 7.32
CA VAL A 39 -7.40 -8.04 8.67
C VAL A 39 -8.74 -8.72 8.95
N ALA A 40 -9.87 -8.08 8.61
CA ALA A 40 -11.19 -8.69 8.77
C ALA A 40 -11.31 -10.03 8.01
N LYS A 41 -10.70 -10.12 6.82
CA LYS A 41 -10.65 -11.33 5.99
C LYS A 41 -9.49 -12.27 6.33
N LYS A 42 -8.67 -11.95 7.33
CA LYS A 42 -7.48 -12.73 7.76
C LYS A 42 -6.48 -12.96 6.63
N ILE A 43 -6.30 -11.97 5.75
CA ILE A 43 -5.36 -11.99 4.64
C ILE A 43 -4.01 -11.46 5.11
N ASN A 44 -2.93 -12.19 4.84
CA ASN A 44 -1.58 -11.67 4.99
C ASN A 44 -1.28 -10.70 3.82
N ILE A 45 -1.46 -9.42 4.07
CA ILE A 45 -1.29 -8.35 3.06
C ILE A 45 0.13 -8.36 2.49
N ALA A 46 1.15 -8.56 3.32
CA ALA A 46 2.54 -8.52 2.89
C ALA A 46 2.89 -9.66 1.92
N GLU A 47 2.45 -10.88 2.22
CA GLU A 47 2.66 -12.03 1.35
C GLU A 47 1.84 -11.91 0.06
N ALA A 48 0.57 -11.49 0.16
CA ALA A 48 -0.30 -11.35 -0.99
C ALA A 48 0.24 -10.33 -2.00
N LEU A 49 0.73 -9.18 -1.53
CA LEU A 49 1.29 -8.15 -2.40
C LEU A 49 2.63 -8.58 -3.02
N LYS A 50 3.47 -9.33 -2.30
CA LYS A 50 4.68 -9.93 -2.86
C LYS A 50 4.36 -10.94 -3.97
N GLU A 51 3.33 -11.75 -3.80
CA GLU A 51 2.91 -12.71 -4.83
C GLU A 51 2.38 -12.02 -6.11
N ILE A 52 1.77 -10.84 -5.96
CA ILE A 52 1.17 -10.06 -7.07
C ILE A 52 2.20 -9.22 -7.81
N VAL A 53 3.00 -8.44 -7.09
CA VAL A 53 3.90 -7.42 -7.66
C VAL A 53 5.31 -7.97 -7.88
N GLY A 54 5.73 -8.94 -7.06
CA GLY A 54 7.05 -9.56 -7.05
C GLY A 54 7.68 -9.54 -5.66
N ASP A 55 8.80 -10.25 -5.48
CA ASP A 55 9.39 -10.46 -4.15
C ASP A 55 9.96 -9.18 -3.50
N LYS A 56 10.37 -8.21 -4.32
CA LYS A 56 11.00 -6.96 -3.86
C LYS A 56 9.97 -5.83 -3.76
N VAL A 57 9.25 -5.81 -2.63
CA VAL A 57 8.23 -4.81 -2.33
C VAL A 57 8.51 -4.15 -0.98
N ARG A 58 8.36 -2.83 -0.93
CA ARG A 58 8.31 -2.00 0.28
C ARG A 58 6.88 -1.52 0.48
N LEU A 59 6.25 -1.99 1.55
CA LEU A 59 4.93 -1.53 1.95
C LEU A 59 5.06 -0.27 2.80
N LEU A 60 4.28 0.74 2.42
CA LEU A 60 4.28 2.05 3.03
C LEU A 60 2.88 2.39 3.52
N ILE A 61 2.81 3.10 4.65
CA ILE A 61 1.56 3.66 5.15
C ILE A 61 1.78 5.09 5.64
N SER A 62 0.84 5.99 5.34
CA SER A 62 0.92 7.38 5.78
C SER A 62 0.56 7.52 7.26
N PHE A 63 1.05 8.58 7.91
CA PHE A 63 0.67 8.87 9.29
C PHE A 63 -0.84 9.12 9.43
N CYS A 64 -1.44 9.83 8.49
CA CYS A 64 -2.90 10.02 8.42
C CYS A 64 -3.64 8.69 8.33
N GLY A 65 -3.17 7.75 7.49
CA GLY A 65 -3.75 6.41 7.38
C GLY A 65 -3.67 5.61 8.69
N ILE A 66 -2.55 5.68 9.42
CA ILE A 66 -2.45 5.04 10.75
C ILE A 66 -3.46 5.65 11.73
N CYS A 67 -3.66 6.97 11.71
CA CYS A 67 -4.66 7.62 12.54
C CYS A 67 -6.08 7.21 12.16
N ASP A 68 -6.38 6.99 10.89
CA ASP A 68 -7.68 6.48 10.43
C ASP A 68 -7.96 5.07 10.96
N VAL A 69 -7.00 4.15 10.80
CA VAL A 69 -7.12 2.78 11.33
C VAL A 69 -7.38 2.75 12.85
N ARG A 70 -6.92 3.77 13.60
CA ARG A 70 -7.21 3.89 15.04
C ARG A 70 -8.65 4.34 15.33
N LYS A 71 -9.24 5.14 14.45
CA LYS A 71 -10.60 5.68 14.61
C LYS A 71 -11.66 4.62 14.34
N ASP A 72 -11.46 3.74 13.37
CA ASP A 72 -12.52 2.85 12.85
C ASP A 72 -12.50 1.40 13.34
N GLY A 73 -13.66 0.95 13.85
CA GLY A 73 -14.09 -0.46 13.81
C GLY A 73 -13.62 -1.47 14.86
N GLU A 74 -14.09 -2.69 14.61
CA GLU A 74 -13.69 -3.96 15.21
C GLU A 74 -12.32 -4.40 14.62
N HIS A 75 -11.55 -5.25 15.30
CA HIS A 75 -10.18 -5.66 14.88
C HIS A 75 -9.09 -4.55 14.82
N LYS A 76 -9.35 -3.34 15.31
CA LYS A 76 -8.37 -2.23 15.40
C LYS A 76 -6.99 -2.64 15.90
N ALA A 77 -6.92 -3.41 16.98
CA ALA A 77 -5.64 -3.81 17.57
C ALA A 77 -4.80 -4.64 16.59
N GLN A 78 -5.44 -5.53 15.83
CA GLN A 78 -4.80 -6.35 14.80
C GLN A 78 -4.39 -5.50 13.59
N ALA A 79 -5.27 -4.61 13.13
CA ALA A 79 -4.95 -3.67 12.05
C ALA A 79 -3.76 -2.77 12.41
N ILE A 80 -3.75 -2.19 13.62
CA ILE A 80 -2.62 -1.40 14.10
C ILE A 80 -1.34 -2.23 14.16
N ALA A 81 -1.39 -3.50 14.58
CA ALA A 81 -0.23 -4.38 14.57
C ALA A 81 0.34 -4.57 13.16
N VAL A 82 -0.51 -4.84 12.16
CA VAL A 82 -0.12 -4.94 10.75
C VAL A 82 0.51 -3.64 10.24
N THR A 83 -0.07 -2.48 10.56
CA THR A 83 0.52 -1.19 10.12
C THR A 83 1.91 -0.92 10.69
N ARG A 84 2.32 -1.58 11.78
CA ARG A 84 3.68 -1.43 12.35
C ARG A 84 4.75 -2.18 11.54
N GLU A 85 4.34 -3.19 10.78
CA GLU A 85 5.23 -3.92 9.88
C GLU A 85 5.52 -3.13 8.60
N PHE A 86 4.69 -2.14 8.30
CA PHE A 86 4.86 -1.27 7.13
C PHE A 86 5.74 -0.07 7.46
N GLU A 87 6.47 0.39 6.45
CA GLU A 87 7.29 1.58 6.56
C GLU A 87 6.43 2.84 6.61
N LYS A 88 6.76 3.79 7.48
CA LYS A 88 5.97 5.01 7.63
C LYS A 88 6.34 6.04 6.58
N ARG A 89 5.37 6.42 5.74
CA ARG A 89 5.51 7.56 4.83
C ARG A 89 5.12 8.85 5.54
N ARG A 90 6.05 9.81 5.58
CA ARG A 90 5.78 11.17 6.08
C ARG A 90 4.88 11.91 5.09
N CYS A 91 3.82 12.52 5.62
CA CYS A 91 2.94 13.47 4.95
C CYS A 91 3.13 14.87 5.56
N THR A 92 2.67 15.91 4.85
CA THR A 92 2.82 17.33 5.25
C THR A 92 1.66 17.86 6.10
N HIS A 93 0.65 17.03 6.38
CA HIS A 93 -0.52 17.39 7.18
C HIS A 93 -0.16 17.63 8.64
N LYS A 94 -0.55 18.79 9.19
CA LYS A 94 -0.44 19.07 10.63
C LYS A 94 -1.44 18.25 11.44
N ASP A 95 -2.69 18.28 11.00
CA ASP A 95 -3.79 17.50 11.58
C ASP A 95 -4.11 16.29 10.70
N PRO A 96 -4.38 15.11 11.28
CA PRO A 96 -4.68 13.92 10.48
C PRO A 96 -5.98 14.08 9.69
N ILE A 97 -5.85 14.09 8.37
CA ILE A 97 -6.97 14.01 7.43
C ILE A 97 -7.32 12.54 7.12
N ALA A 98 -8.37 12.31 6.33
CA ALA A 98 -8.72 10.98 5.84
C ALA A 98 -7.53 10.35 5.08
N GLY A 99 -7.27 9.06 5.32
CA GLY A 99 -6.11 8.38 4.77
C GLY A 99 -6.13 8.29 3.24
N THR A 100 -7.31 8.16 2.64
CA THR A 100 -7.51 8.19 1.17
C THR A 100 -7.09 9.54 0.57
N SER A 101 -7.57 10.65 1.14
CA SER A 101 -7.17 12.01 0.72
C SER A 101 -5.67 12.22 0.88
N CYS A 102 -5.10 11.75 2.00
CA CYS A 102 -3.65 11.83 2.23
C CYS A 102 -2.84 11.11 1.14
N ILE A 103 -3.28 9.91 0.72
CA ILE A 103 -2.61 9.16 -0.35
C ILE A 103 -2.71 9.91 -1.68
N SER A 104 -3.89 10.45 -2.03
CA SER A 104 -4.07 11.26 -3.23
C SER A 104 -3.13 12.46 -3.26
N GLU A 105 -2.98 13.17 -2.13
CA GLU A 105 -2.04 14.29 -2.03
C GLU A 105 -0.57 13.86 -2.10
N ILE A 106 -0.20 12.70 -1.52
CA ILE A 106 1.18 12.17 -1.60
C ILE A 106 1.54 11.78 -3.04
N MET A 107 0.62 11.15 -3.77
CA MET A 107 0.86 10.76 -5.16
C MET A 107 0.89 11.98 -6.10
N GLY A 108 0.08 13.00 -5.80
CA GLY A 108 -0.10 14.16 -6.68
C GLY A 108 -0.64 13.75 -8.06
N SER A 109 -0.47 14.63 -9.05
CA SER A 109 -0.93 14.37 -10.42
C SER A 109 0.01 13.48 -11.22
N ASN A 110 1.31 13.55 -10.94
CA ASN A 110 2.35 12.94 -11.78
C ASN A 110 3.01 11.70 -11.15
N ASN A 111 2.70 11.36 -9.90
CA ASN A 111 3.32 10.25 -9.19
C ASN A 111 4.85 10.24 -9.30
N GLU A 112 5.49 11.36 -8.95
CA GLU A 112 6.93 11.59 -9.13
C GLU A 112 7.81 10.56 -8.40
N HIS A 113 7.26 9.94 -7.35
CA HIS A 113 7.93 8.94 -6.54
C HIS A 113 7.62 7.50 -6.96
N HIS A 114 6.82 7.30 -8.01
CA HIS A 114 6.44 5.99 -8.56
C HIS A 114 5.85 5.06 -7.50
N TYR A 115 4.89 5.56 -6.72
CA TYR A 115 4.09 4.73 -5.82
C TYR A 115 3.14 3.83 -6.61
N CYS A 116 3.04 2.58 -6.18
CA CYS A 116 2.01 1.63 -6.57
C CYS A 116 0.84 1.66 -5.59
#